data_AF-A0AAD9NBU1-F1
#
_entry.id   AF-A0AAD9NBU1-F1
#
_cell.length_a   1.000
_cell.length_b   1.000
_cell.length_c   1.000
_cell.angle_alpha   90.00
_cell.angle_beta   90.00
_cell.angle_gamma   90.00
#
_symmetry.space_group_name_H-M   'P 1'
#
loop_
_entity.id
_entity.type
_entity.pdbx_description
1 polymer ?
#
loop_
_entity_poly.entity_id
_entity_poly.type
_entity_poly.pdbx_seq_one_letter_code
_entity_poly.pdbx_strand_id
1 'polypeptide(L)'
;MKMSQTRVKVLSLYRRILRLSYTWKATNCEDTQKERTYIRQEARRLFKNNKHITDRQTIIEHLQEGEARVDLAVHYNIPYPRPMNYPQTVLPPATLKRSMKKQEEILKASKSIYLKSLYEKPR
;
A
#
# COMPACT_ATOMS: atom_id res chain seq x y z
N MET A 1 -17.35 4.53 26.53
CA MET A 1 -17.27 4.81 25.07
C MET A 1 -16.89 3.52 24.34
N LYS A 2 -17.78 2.94 23.52
CA LYS A 2 -17.44 1.76 22.69
C LYS A 2 -16.55 2.23 21.53
N MET A 3 -15.26 1.90 21.58
CA MET A 3 -14.37 2.01 20.43
C MET A 3 -14.94 1.18 19.27
N SER A 4 -15.06 1.74 18.07
CA SER A 4 -15.47 0.94 16.91
C SER A 4 -14.44 -0.17 16.66
N GLN A 5 -14.91 -1.40 16.42
CA GLN A 5 -14.05 -2.57 16.19
C GLN A 5 -13.02 -2.32 15.07
N THR A 6 -13.38 -1.52 14.06
CA THR A 6 -12.51 -1.12 12.96
C THR A 6 -11.34 -0.23 13.42
N ARG A 7 -11.59 0.76 14.29
CA ARG A 7 -10.54 1.63 14.82
C ARG A 7 -9.48 0.83 15.59
N VAL A 8 -9.90 -0.18 16.34
CA VAL A 8 -8.98 -1.07 17.08
C VAL A 8 -8.08 -1.82 16.11
N LYS A 9 -8.64 -2.41 15.04
CA LYS A 9 -7.86 -3.11 14.00
C LYS A 9 -6.87 -2.20 13.29
N VAL A 10 -7.30 -1.00 12.88
CA VAL A 10 -6.43 0.00 12.23
C VAL A 10 -5.24 0.37 13.12
N LEU A 11 -5.49 0.68 14.39
CA LEU A 11 -4.42 1.02 15.32
C LEU A 11 -3.54 -0.18 15.68
N SER A 12 -4.08 -1.40 15.65
CA SER A 12 -3.29 -2.62 15.84
C SER A 12 -2.30 -2.82 14.68
N LEU A 13 -2.77 -2.72 13.44
CA LEU A 13 -1.94 -2.80 12.24
C LEU A 13 -0.86 -1.71 12.24
N TYR A 14 -1.22 -0.46 12.54
CA TYR A 14 -0.26 0.64 12.62
C TYR A 14 0.86 0.36 13.62
N ARG A 15 0.53 -0.11 14.83
CA ARG A 15 1.53 -0.46 15.84
C ARG A 15 2.38 -1.66 15.42
N ARG A 16 1.81 -2.66 14.75
CA ARG A 16 2.55 -3.80 14.18
C ARG A 16 3.59 -3.31 13.18
N ILE A 17 3.22 -2.41 12.26
CA ILE A 17 4.14 -1.83 11.27
C ILE A 17 5.25 -1.02 11.94
N LEU A 18 4.91 -0.21 12.96
CA LEU A 18 5.93 0.54 13.69
C LEU A 18 6.90 -0.38 14.44
N ARG A 19 6.42 -1.42 15.11
CA ARG A 19 7.28 -2.44 15.75
C ARG A 19 8.18 -3.14 14.73
N LEU A 20 7.62 -3.52 13.58
CA LEU A 20 8.38 -4.08 12.47
C LEU A 20 9.51 -3.14 12.06
N SER A 21 9.26 -1.83 11.95
CA SER A 21 10.31 -0.84 11.64
C SER A 21 11.45 -0.76 12.66
N TYR A 22 11.27 -1.25 13.89
CA TYR A 22 12.35 -1.31 14.88
C TYR A 22 13.11 -2.65 14.83
N THR A 23 12.41 -3.75 14.57
CA THR A 23 12.99 -5.10 14.52
C THR A 23 13.51 -5.49 13.14
N TRP A 24 13.22 -4.69 12.10
CA TRP A 24 13.62 -4.96 10.72
C TRP A 24 15.13 -5.13 10.58
N LYS A 25 15.55 -6.11 9.78
CA LYS A 25 16.94 -6.35 9.42
C LYS A 25 16.99 -6.52 7.90
N ALA A 26 17.63 -5.55 7.23
CA ALA A 26 17.77 -5.63 5.79
C ALA A 26 18.69 -6.79 5.41
N THR A 27 18.55 -7.28 4.18
CA THR A 27 19.46 -8.29 3.62
C THR A 27 20.91 -7.77 3.63
N ASN A 28 21.08 -6.49 3.30
CA ASN A 28 22.35 -5.78 3.42
C ASN A 28 22.35 -4.98 4.73
N CYS A 29 23.29 -5.26 5.63
CA CYS A 29 23.36 -4.60 6.94
C CYS A 29 23.37 -3.07 6.85
N GLU A 30 24.07 -2.51 5.85
CA GLU A 30 24.20 -1.07 5.60
C GLU A 30 22.86 -0.37 5.33
N ASP A 31 21.91 -1.09 4.72
CA ASP A 31 20.60 -0.54 4.35
C ASP A 31 19.57 -0.66 5.49
N THR A 32 19.88 -1.40 6.56
CA THR A 32 18.95 -1.64 7.67
C THR A 32 18.39 -0.32 8.21
N GLN A 33 19.23 0.69 8.44
CA GLN A 33 18.76 1.96 9.00
C GLN A 33 17.90 2.75 7.99
N LYS A 34 18.24 2.69 6.70
CA LYS A 34 17.47 3.33 5.62
C LYS A 34 16.09 2.68 5.50
N GLU A 35 16.04 1.36 5.46
CA GLU A 35 14.81 0.58 5.35
C GLU A 35 13.89 0.75 6.56
N ARG A 36 14.43 0.72 7.78
CA ARG A 36 13.69 1.05 9.00
C ARG A 36 13.06 2.44 8.94
N THR A 37 13.83 3.41 8.48
CA THR A 37 13.38 4.81 8.33
C THR A 37 12.26 4.89 7.28
N TYR A 38 12.44 4.21 6.16
CA TYR A 38 11.45 4.12 5.09
C TYR A 38 10.12 3.54 5.60
N ILE A 39 10.12 2.36 6.23
CA ILE A 39 8.91 1.72 6.76
C ILE A 39 8.15 2.68 7.69
N ARG A 40 8.88 3.35 8.60
CA ARG A 40 8.30 4.27 9.57
C ARG A 40 7.67 5.51 8.90
N GLN A 41 8.40 6.14 7.99
CA GLN A 41 7.93 7.34 7.30
C GLN A 41 6.73 7.03 6.40
N GLU A 42 6.80 5.91 5.68
CA GLU A 42 5.75 5.46 4.79
C GLU A 42 4.45 5.15 5.55
N ALA A 43 4.55 4.39 6.65
CA ALA A 43 3.40 4.11 7.51
C ALA A 43 2.78 5.40 8.06
N ARG A 44 3.60 6.33 8.58
CA ARG A 44 3.09 7.62 9.09
C ARG A 44 2.36 8.41 8.01
N ARG A 45 2.93 8.46 6.80
CA ARG A 45 2.35 9.21 5.68
C ARG A 45 1.01 8.61 5.25
N LEU A 46 0.94 7.31 4.99
CA LEU A 46 -0.28 6.65 4.52
C LEU A 46 -1.42 6.75 5.54
N PHE A 47 -1.14 6.47 6.82
CA PHE A 47 -2.17 6.57 7.86
C PHE A 47 -2.64 8.00 8.09
N LYS A 48 -1.75 8.99 7.93
CA LYS A 48 -2.12 10.41 7.99
C LYS A 48 -2.99 10.82 6.80
N ASN A 49 -2.63 10.41 5.59
CA ASN A 49 -3.39 10.72 4.37
C ASN A 49 -4.80 10.13 4.43
N ASN A 50 -4.92 8.91 4.95
CA ASN A 50 -6.18 8.16 4.97
C ASN A 50 -7.02 8.39 6.24
N LYS A 51 -6.63 9.32 7.13
CA LYS A 51 -7.31 9.56 8.42
C LYS A 51 -8.76 10.03 8.30
N HIS A 52 -9.12 10.59 7.14
CA HIS A 52 -10.45 11.15 6.86
C HIS A 52 -11.42 10.13 6.24
N ILE A 53 -10.96 8.91 5.95
CA ILE A 53 -11.83 7.86 5.40
C ILE A 53 -12.80 7.42 6.50
N THR A 54 -14.09 7.59 6.23
CA THR A 54 -15.20 7.21 7.13
C THR A 54 -15.94 5.96 6.66
N ASP A 55 -15.88 5.66 5.36
CA ASP A 55 -16.54 4.48 4.80
C ASP A 55 -15.93 3.19 5.35
N ARG A 56 -16.79 2.34 5.92
CA ARG A 56 -16.38 1.11 6.59
C ARG A 56 -15.76 0.11 5.62
N GLN A 57 -16.33 -0.01 4.41
CA GLN A 57 -15.88 -0.98 3.43
C GLN A 57 -14.48 -0.62 2.93
N THR A 58 -14.29 0.65 2.58
CA THR A 58 -12.98 1.19 2.20
C THR A 58 -11.93 0.97 3.29
N ILE A 59 -12.26 1.16 4.58
CA ILE A 59 -11.33 0.89 5.70
C ILE A 59 -10.92 -0.58 5.77
N ILE A 60 -11.86 -1.51 5.55
CA ILE A 60 -11.58 -2.96 5.58
C ILE A 60 -10.63 -3.34 4.43
N GLU A 61 -10.84 -2.79 3.24
CA GLU A 61 -9.97 -3.05 2.09
C GLU A 61 -8.55 -2.51 2.32
N HIS A 62 -8.42 -1.30 2.90
CA HIS A 62 -7.12 -0.76 3.29
C HIS A 62 -6.41 -1.61 4.35
N LEU A 63 -7.17 -2.17 5.30
CA LEU A 63 -6.63 -3.08 6.32
C LEU A 63 -6.09 -4.36 5.69
N GLN A 64 -6.88 -5.00 4.82
CA GLN A 64 -6.50 -6.23 4.12
C GLN A 64 -5.25 -6.02 3.26
N GLU A 65 -5.22 -4.95 2.45
CA GLU A 65 -4.05 -4.63 1.63
C GLU A 65 -2.83 -4.32 2.51
N GLY A 66 -3.01 -3.58 3.62
CA GLY A 66 -1.94 -3.27 4.55
C GLY A 66 -1.34 -4.51 5.21
N GLU A 67 -2.18 -5.46 5.63
CA GLU A 67 -1.74 -6.76 6.17
C GLU A 67 -0.98 -7.57 5.12
N ALA A 68 -1.53 -7.71 3.92
CA ALA A 68 -0.87 -8.42 2.82
C ALA A 68 0.50 -7.81 2.48
N ARG A 69 0.62 -6.48 2.50
CA ARG A 69 1.90 -5.79 2.26
C ARG A 69 2.93 -6.07 3.36
N VAL A 70 2.51 -6.12 4.62
CA VAL A 70 3.39 -6.48 5.73
C VAL A 70 3.88 -7.91 5.58
N ASP A 71 2.98 -8.84 5.24
CA ASP A 71 3.33 -10.25 5.09
C ASP A 71 4.28 -10.48 3.92
N LEU A 72 4.05 -9.81 2.78
CA LEU A 72 4.96 -9.81 1.64
C LEU A 72 6.33 -9.21 1.97
N ALA A 73 6.35 -8.10 2.72
CA ALA A 73 7.60 -7.49 3.13
C ALA A 73 8.44 -8.46 3.98
N VAL A 74 7.82 -9.08 4.98
CA VAL A 74 8.48 -10.07 5.86
C VAL A 74 8.91 -11.31 5.07
N HIS A 75 8.05 -11.84 4.20
CA HIS A 75 8.32 -13.08 3.47
C HIS A 75 9.55 -12.97 2.55
N TYR A 76 9.71 -11.83 1.88
CA TYR A 76 10.77 -11.61 0.91
C TYR A 76 11.89 -10.70 1.40
N ASN A 77 11.79 -10.21 2.63
CA ASN A 77 12.70 -9.23 3.21
C ASN A 77 12.93 -7.96 2.36
N ILE A 78 11.85 -7.45 1.74
CA ILE A 78 11.87 -6.23 0.92
C ILE A 78 10.79 -5.27 1.43
N PRO A 79 11.15 -4.11 2.00
CA PRO A 79 10.17 -3.19 2.59
C PRO A 79 9.50 -2.27 1.55
N TYR A 80 10.11 -2.16 0.38
CA TYR A 80 9.66 -1.31 -0.71
C TYR A 80 8.49 -1.94 -1.48
N PRO A 81 7.65 -1.13 -2.14
CA PRO A 81 6.60 -1.66 -3.00
C PRO A 81 7.19 -2.44 -4.17
N ARG A 82 6.61 -3.60 -4.45
CA ARG A 82 7.01 -4.39 -5.61
C ARG A 82 6.58 -3.71 -6.90
N PRO A 83 7.40 -3.76 -7.97
CA PRO A 83 6.96 -3.41 -9.31
C PRO A 83 5.77 -4.29 -9.69
N MET A 84 4.71 -3.68 -10.22
CA MET A 84 3.56 -4.43 -10.73
C MET A 84 3.88 -4.89 -12.15
N ASN A 85 3.97 -6.20 -12.37
CA ASN A 85 4.18 -6.77 -13.70
C ASN A 85 2.85 -6.70 -14.48
N TYR A 86 2.62 -5.61 -15.20
CA TYR A 86 1.50 -5.55 -16.14
C TYR A 86 1.85 -6.42 -17.37
N PRO A 87 1.02 -7.41 -17.73
CA PRO A 87 1.26 -8.17 -18.94
C PRO A 87 1.26 -7.22 -20.15
N GLN A 88 2.34 -7.19 -20.93
CA GLN A 88 2.40 -6.37 -22.16
C GLN A 88 1.28 -6.76 -23.15
N THR A 89 0.84 -8.02 -23.10
CA THR A 89 -0.23 -8.60 -23.92
C THR A 89 -1.58 -7.95 -23.72
N VAL A 90 -1.82 -7.22 -22.62
CA VAL A 90 -3.09 -6.52 -22.49
C VAL A 90 -3.15 -5.36 -23.48
N LEU A 91 -2.03 -4.72 -23.84
CA LEU A 91 -2.02 -3.50 -24.68
C LEU A 91 -2.30 -3.85 -26.16
N PRO A 92 -3.44 -3.42 -26.74
CA PRO A 92 -3.65 -3.53 -28.18
C PRO A 92 -2.60 -2.69 -28.92
N PRO A 93 -2.28 -3.04 -30.17
CA PRO A 93 -1.36 -2.24 -30.98
C PRO A 93 -1.82 -0.77 -30.98
N ALA A 94 -0.85 0.15 -30.89
CA ALA A 94 -1.04 1.60 -30.77
C ALA A 94 -1.95 2.23 -31.86
N THR A 95 -2.32 1.46 -32.88
CA THR A 95 -3.23 1.81 -33.96
C THR A 95 -4.69 1.94 -33.51
N LEU A 96 -5.10 1.38 -32.36
CA LEU A 96 -6.51 1.29 -31.96
C LEU A 96 -6.89 2.20 -30.78
N LYS A 97 -6.86 3.53 -30.98
CA LYS A 97 -7.10 4.57 -29.94
C LYS A 97 -8.36 4.38 -29.07
N ARG A 98 -9.45 3.78 -29.58
CA ARG A 98 -10.68 3.52 -28.80
C ARG A 98 -10.52 2.41 -27.77
N SER A 99 -9.72 1.38 -28.06
CA SER A 99 -9.43 0.31 -27.10
C SER A 99 -8.53 0.75 -25.95
N MET A 100 -7.69 1.78 -26.19
CA MET A 100 -6.79 2.34 -25.18
C MET A 100 -7.54 2.96 -23.99
N LYS A 101 -8.61 3.73 -24.21
CA LYS A 101 -9.37 4.38 -23.11
C LYS A 101 -9.99 3.39 -22.14
N LYS A 102 -10.72 2.39 -22.66
CA LYS A 102 -11.36 1.35 -21.83
C LYS A 102 -10.31 0.60 -21.01
N GLN A 103 -9.13 0.41 -21.59
CA GLN A 103 -8.04 -0.26 -20.92
C GLN A 103 -7.32 0.60 -19.88
N GLU A 104 -7.14 1.89 -20.15
CA GLU A 104 -6.67 2.86 -19.16
C GLU A 104 -7.60 2.90 -17.95
N GLU A 105 -8.92 2.80 -18.15
CA GLU A 105 -9.89 2.69 -17.06
C GLU A 105 -9.74 1.38 -16.27
N ILE A 106 -9.58 0.24 -16.96
CA ILE A 106 -9.30 -1.06 -16.32
C ILE A 106 -8.00 -0.98 -15.51
N LEU A 107 -6.95 -0.38 -16.08
CA LEU A 107 -5.66 -0.18 -15.41
C LEU A 107 -5.78 0.77 -14.22
N LYS A 108 -6.57 1.84 -14.33
CA LYS A 108 -6.82 2.77 -13.23
C LYS A 108 -7.59 2.09 -12.09
N ALA A 109 -8.57 1.25 -12.43
CA ALA A 109 -9.34 0.47 -11.46
C ALA A 109 -8.45 -0.58 -10.76
N SER A 110 -7.58 -1.26 -11.52
CA SER A 110 -6.69 -2.32 -11.02
C SER A 110 -5.51 -1.83 -10.18
N LYS A 111 -5.25 -0.51 -10.12
CA LYS A 111 -4.26 0.06 -9.20
C LYS A 111 -4.60 -0.30 -7.75
N SER A 112 -3.60 -0.80 -7.04
CA SER A 112 -3.72 -1.09 -5.61
C SER A 112 -4.08 0.17 -4.83
N ILE A 113 -4.73 -0.01 -3.69
CA ILE A 113 -5.15 1.08 -2.81
C ILE A 113 -3.93 1.87 -2.35
N TYR A 114 -2.82 1.19 -2.07
CA TYR A 114 -1.54 1.82 -1.77
C TYR A 114 -1.13 2.83 -2.85
N LEU A 115 -1.13 2.44 -4.13
CA LEU A 115 -0.76 3.35 -5.22
C LEU A 115 -1.70 4.56 -5.30
N LYS A 116 -2.99 4.37 -5.01
CA LYS A 116 -3.95 5.48 -4.91
C LYS A 116 -3.58 6.40 -3.75
N SER A 117 -3.41 5.88 -2.54
CA SER A 117 -3.03 6.66 -1.34
C SER A 117 -1.66 7.34 -1.43
N LEU A 118 -0.75 6.83 -2.28
CA LEU A 118 0.57 7.39 -2.52
C LEU A 118 0.53 8.70 -3.31
N TYR A 119 -0.20 8.69 -4.42
CA TYR A 119 -0.14 9.71 -5.47
C TYR A 119 -1.38 10.61 -5.51
N GLU A 120 -2.50 10.16 -4.96
CA GLU A 120 -3.69 11.00 -4.82
C GLU A 120 -3.45 11.97 -3.65
N LYS A 121 -3.39 13.27 -3.96
CA LYS A 121 -3.32 14.32 -2.93
C LYS A 121 -4.56 14.19 -2.03
N PRO A 122 -4.40 14.29 -0.70
CA PRO A 122 -5.55 14.41 0.19
C PRO A 122 -6.33 15.67 -0.24
N ARG A 123 -7.63 15.50 -0.49
CA ARG A 123 -8.58 16.60 -0.72
C ARG A 123 -8.74 17.43 0.55
#